data_AF-A0A7X9XDY0-F1
#
_entry.id   AF-A0A7X9XDY0-F1
#
_cell.length_a   1.000
_cell.length_b   1.000
_cell.length_c   1.000
_cell.angle_alpha   90.00
_cell.angle_beta   90.00
_cell.angle_gamma   90.00
#
_symmetry.space_group_name_H-M   'P 1'
#
loop_
_entity.id
_entity.type
_entity.pdbx_description
1 polymer ?
#
loop_
_entity_poly.entity_id
_entity_poly.type
_entity_poly.pdbx_seq_one_letter_code
_entity_poly.pdbx_strand_id
1 'polypeptide(L)'
;MMELSLEQKRFIKSRKNGYKLLKGNGGSGKTTAIINRIPALIQSYSPKKSDKVLVVAFDDNYLKEISSIYENIVKDNYVQSSFFHKENFNKLNINSIDTLILYYFEKYKRNHKFNSTIGRDSDINDCVLKAIHTVKGSLKRNTRVSNEILNISNTQFIKKEIQFIKESNISSLDEYQNVVRNKNDMQTSLKTNLRRNCKAREIIYKVYTQYNKNLKELNIIDKDDIKHLALKEAKRKANKIYTHIIIDEMQDFSKIQLDFIKELYNEKDDSSMIFVVDADKLENNRGWINKKRNFKTLGYNMVGRCTNFKNNYISECQIISLNKELNDKKETDNNAIIDASKNTYLETTYSQNNNNETNKYIDLSRKVCHEFFVDSDNSGEVYTGDDNFTEKSENLVEIPVFNEIAAGSPILMNDSVESKCYLPKEWVRASKDVFILKIKGDSMVNKNINDGDHVVINKQKYPQAKDIVAVEIEGEATLKTFSIKGREVILSPENDAYEPIILDGNKQFSILGVAVGLIKGTI
;
A
#
# COMPACT_ATOMS: atom_id res chain seq x y z
N MET A 1 -22.22 -8.00 7.96
CA MET A 1 -21.89 -7.44 6.64
C MET A 1 -20.78 -6.41 6.81
N MET A 2 -19.64 -6.57 6.14
CA MET A 2 -18.55 -5.57 6.19
C MET A 2 -19.05 -4.26 5.58
N GLU A 3 -19.04 -3.17 6.36
CA GLU A 3 -19.54 -1.89 5.88
C GLU A 3 -18.53 -1.23 4.94
N LEU A 4 -18.78 -1.33 3.64
CA LEU A 4 -17.92 -0.73 2.61
C LEU A 4 -18.06 0.80 2.62
N SER A 5 -16.93 1.50 2.49
CA SER A 5 -16.91 2.95 2.38
C SER A 5 -17.56 3.45 1.09
N LEU A 6 -17.92 4.74 1.03
CA LEU A 6 -18.49 5.35 -0.17
C LEU A 6 -17.53 5.24 -1.38
N GLU A 7 -16.23 5.40 -1.16
CA GLU A 7 -15.21 5.27 -2.20
C GLU A 7 -15.12 3.84 -2.74
N GLN A 8 -15.12 2.84 -1.84
CA GLN A 8 -15.13 1.43 -2.20
C GLN A 8 -16.41 1.07 -2.97
N LYS A 9 -17.58 1.51 -2.49
CA LYS A 9 -18.87 1.31 -3.17
C LYS A 9 -18.89 1.94 -4.57
N ARG A 10 -18.33 3.16 -4.72
CA ARG A 10 -18.20 3.83 -6.03
C ARG A 10 -17.28 3.07 -6.97
N PHE A 11 -16.15 2.59 -6.49
CA PHE A 11 -15.22 1.75 -7.26
C PHE A 11 -15.90 0.45 -7.74
N ILE A 12 -16.59 -0.24 -6.82
CA ILE A 12 -17.30 -1.50 -7.10
C ILE A 12 -18.37 -1.31 -8.18
N LYS A 13 -19.13 -0.22 -8.12
CA LYS A 13 -20.21 0.08 -9.07
C LYS A 13 -19.74 0.78 -10.35
N SER A 14 -18.45 1.07 -10.50
CA SER A 14 -17.93 1.86 -11.62
C SER A 14 -18.10 1.15 -12.97
N ARG A 15 -18.78 1.83 -13.90
CA ARG A 15 -19.02 1.41 -15.30
C ARG A 15 -17.91 1.75 -16.28
N LYS A 16 -16.92 2.56 -15.90
CA LYS A 16 -15.82 2.94 -16.82
C LYS A 16 -15.12 1.65 -17.26
N ASN A 17 -14.93 1.44 -18.56
CA ASN A 17 -14.27 0.24 -19.10
C ASN A 17 -12.82 0.55 -19.53
N GLY A 18 -12.04 -0.49 -19.82
CA GLY A 18 -10.61 -0.41 -20.12
C GLY A 18 -9.71 -0.39 -18.87
N TYR A 19 -8.59 0.32 -18.96
CA TYR A 19 -7.56 0.36 -17.90
C TYR A 19 -7.98 1.22 -16.70
N LYS A 20 -7.85 0.69 -15.48
CA LYS A 20 -8.13 1.39 -14.21
C LYS A 20 -6.97 1.23 -13.23
N LEU A 21 -6.74 2.25 -12.42
CA LEU A 21 -5.78 2.19 -11.32
C LEU A 21 -6.53 2.34 -9.99
N LEU A 22 -6.31 1.40 -9.07
CA LEU A 22 -6.70 1.51 -7.67
C LEU A 22 -5.42 1.68 -6.84
N LYS A 23 -5.31 2.80 -6.13
CA LYS A 23 -4.17 3.13 -5.27
C LYS A 23 -4.64 3.29 -3.83
N GLY A 24 -3.79 2.95 -2.87
CA GLY A 24 -4.00 3.26 -1.45
C GLY A 24 -2.87 2.68 -0.60
N ASN A 25 -2.72 3.18 0.62
CA ASN A 25 -1.71 2.74 1.58
C ASN A 25 -2.03 1.33 2.11
N GLY A 26 -1.12 0.71 2.85
CA GLY A 26 -1.35 -0.55 3.56
C GLY A 26 -2.64 -0.47 4.39
N GLY A 27 -3.47 -1.52 4.35
CA GLY A 27 -4.71 -1.57 5.14
C GLY A 27 -5.88 -0.70 4.66
N SER A 28 -5.77 -0.04 3.51
CA SER A 28 -6.86 0.77 2.93
C SER A 28 -8.06 0.00 2.34
N GLY A 29 -8.12 -1.32 2.53
CA GLY A 29 -9.24 -2.16 2.08
C GLY A 29 -9.27 -2.37 0.56
N LYS A 30 -8.13 -2.24 -0.13
CA LYS A 30 -7.99 -2.50 -1.59
C LYS A 30 -8.46 -3.91 -1.95
N THR A 31 -7.93 -4.92 -1.26
CA THR A 31 -8.30 -6.33 -1.41
C THR A 31 -9.79 -6.54 -1.20
N THR A 32 -10.36 -5.96 -0.14
CA THR A 32 -11.80 -6.03 0.14
C THR A 32 -12.63 -5.46 -1.02
N ALA A 33 -12.22 -4.33 -1.59
CA ALA A 33 -12.90 -3.74 -2.74
C ALA A 33 -12.77 -4.57 -4.01
N ILE A 34 -11.60 -5.19 -4.25
CA ILE A 34 -11.40 -6.15 -5.36
C ILE A 34 -12.36 -7.32 -5.23
N ILE A 35 -12.39 -7.98 -4.07
CA ILE A 35 -13.21 -9.17 -3.85
C ILE A 35 -14.69 -8.85 -4.08
N ASN A 36 -15.17 -7.70 -3.57
CA ASN A 36 -16.54 -7.25 -3.77
C ASN A 36 -16.82 -6.76 -5.21
N ARG A 37 -15.78 -6.45 -6.01
CA ARG A 37 -15.93 -6.11 -7.43
C ARG A 37 -16.13 -7.33 -8.31
N ILE A 38 -15.56 -8.48 -7.94
CA ILE A 38 -15.60 -9.72 -8.75
C ILE A 38 -17.04 -10.16 -9.06
N PRO A 39 -17.98 -10.30 -8.09
CA PRO A 39 -19.36 -10.65 -8.39
C PRO A 39 -20.00 -9.68 -9.38
N ALA A 40 -19.78 -8.37 -9.19
CA ALA A 40 -20.31 -7.36 -10.09
C ALA A 40 -19.76 -7.53 -11.52
N LEU A 41 -18.47 -7.85 -11.69
CA LEU A 41 -17.89 -8.13 -13.02
C LEU A 41 -18.55 -9.33 -13.69
N ILE A 42 -18.72 -10.43 -12.95
CA ILE A 42 -19.28 -11.68 -13.47
C ILE A 42 -20.76 -11.51 -13.82
N GLN A 43 -21.55 -10.90 -12.93
CA GLN A 43 -23.01 -10.81 -13.06
C GLN A 43 -23.44 -9.67 -13.99
N SER A 44 -22.81 -8.50 -13.90
CA SER A 44 -23.28 -7.27 -14.57
C SER A 44 -22.45 -6.88 -15.79
N TYR A 45 -21.20 -7.36 -15.92
CA TYR A 45 -20.28 -6.92 -16.98
C TYR A 45 -19.75 -8.07 -17.86
N SER A 46 -20.18 -9.32 -17.61
CA SER A 46 -19.79 -10.50 -18.40
C SER A 46 -21.02 -11.26 -18.94
N PRO A 47 -21.84 -10.63 -19.81
CA PRO A 47 -23.10 -11.21 -20.29
C PRO A 47 -22.89 -12.43 -21.18
N LYS A 48 -21.73 -12.60 -21.82
CA LYS A 48 -21.48 -13.74 -22.70
C LYS A 48 -20.89 -14.91 -21.91
N LYS A 49 -21.23 -16.14 -22.31
CA LYS A 49 -20.65 -17.36 -21.72
C LYS A 49 -19.12 -17.48 -21.93
N SER A 50 -18.59 -16.79 -22.94
CA SER A 50 -17.15 -16.72 -23.23
C SER A 50 -16.38 -15.76 -22.32
N ASP A 51 -17.05 -14.86 -21.62
CA ASP A 51 -16.38 -13.81 -20.85
C ASP A 51 -15.81 -14.40 -19.56
N LYS A 52 -14.55 -14.04 -19.27
CA LYS A 52 -13.79 -14.58 -18.15
C LYS A 52 -13.10 -13.47 -17.38
N VAL A 53 -13.05 -13.64 -16.06
CA VAL A 53 -12.39 -12.75 -15.10
C VAL A 53 -11.15 -13.45 -14.58
N LEU A 54 -10.02 -12.76 -14.61
CA LEU A 54 -8.76 -13.22 -14.04
C LEU A 54 -8.37 -12.32 -12.86
N VAL A 55 -8.01 -12.91 -11.73
CA VAL A 55 -7.32 -12.25 -10.61
C VAL A 55 -5.90 -12.81 -10.54
N VAL A 56 -4.91 -11.93 -10.58
CA VAL A 56 -3.48 -12.28 -10.52
C VAL A 56 -2.81 -11.54 -9.39
N ALA A 57 -2.01 -12.28 -8.61
CA ALA A 57 -1.08 -11.75 -7.60
C ALA A 57 0.20 -12.61 -7.59
N PHE A 58 1.14 -12.34 -6.68
CA PHE A 58 2.34 -13.17 -6.52
C PHE A 58 2.13 -14.37 -5.60
N ASP A 59 1.54 -14.15 -4.42
CA ASP A 59 1.45 -15.17 -3.37
C ASP A 59 0.24 -16.10 -3.56
N ASP A 60 0.50 -17.39 -3.76
CA ASP A 60 -0.53 -18.42 -3.87
C ASP A 60 -1.37 -18.58 -2.60
N ASN A 61 -0.80 -18.34 -1.41
CA ASN A 61 -1.54 -18.44 -0.15
C ASN A 61 -2.53 -17.28 -0.01
N TYR A 62 -2.08 -16.06 -0.27
CA TYR A 62 -2.95 -14.89 -0.37
C TYR A 62 -4.09 -15.09 -1.38
N LEU A 63 -3.81 -15.68 -2.54
CA LEU A 63 -4.84 -15.97 -3.55
C LEU A 63 -5.85 -17.03 -3.09
N LYS A 64 -5.43 -18.02 -2.30
CA LYS A 64 -6.35 -18.99 -1.68
C LYS A 64 -7.27 -18.31 -0.66
N GLU A 65 -6.75 -17.36 0.12
CA GLU A 65 -7.55 -16.56 1.05
C GLU A 65 -8.60 -15.73 0.30
N ILE A 66 -8.19 -15.04 -0.79
CA ILE A 66 -9.13 -14.33 -1.67
C ILE A 66 -10.23 -15.27 -2.18
N SER A 67 -9.87 -16.47 -2.62
CA SER A 67 -10.83 -17.47 -3.11
C SER A 67 -11.83 -17.87 -2.02
N SER A 68 -11.36 -18.13 -0.80
CA SER A 68 -12.19 -18.50 0.35
C SER A 68 -13.17 -17.37 0.74
N ILE A 69 -12.68 -16.14 0.82
CA ILE A 69 -13.52 -14.96 1.14
C ILE A 69 -14.56 -14.74 0.04
N TYR A 70 -14.17 -14.88 -1.24
CA TYR A 70 -15.09 -14.79 -2.36
C TYR A 70 -16.20 -15.84 -2.27
N GLU A 71 -15.84 -17.11 -2.03
CA GLU A 71 -16.82 -18.19 -1.89
C GLU A 71 -17.84 -17.91 -0.76
N ASN A 72 -17.38 -17.36 0.36
CA ASN A 72 -18.26 -16.97 1.46
C ASN A 72 -19.21 -15.83 1.07
N ILE A 73 -18.71 -14.79 0.38
CA ILE A 73 -19.55 -13.69 -0.12
C ILE A 73 -20.59 -14.20 -1.11
N VAL A 74 -20.24 -15.14 -1.99
CA VAL A 74 -21.22 -15.73 -2.90
C VAL A 74 -22.24 -16.53 -2.09
N LYS A 75 -21.82 -17.39 -1.15
CA LYS A 75 -22.67 -18.17 -0.22
C LYS A 75 -23.67 -17.30 0.55
N ASP A 76 -23.25 -16.16 1.09
CA ASP A 76 -24.12 -15.28 1.88
C ASP A 76 -25.19 -14.59 1.01
N ASN A 77 -24.91 -14.38 -0.28
CA ASN A 77 -25.87 -13.82 -1.24
C ASN A 77 -26.83 -14.86 -1.84
N TYR A 78 -26.73 -16.15 -1.50
CA TYR A 78 -27.53 -17.25 -2.08
C TYR A 78 -29.00 -17.31 -1.66
N VAL A 79 -29.51 -16.35 -0.88
CA VAL A 79 -30.96 -16.33 -0.56
C VAL A 79 -31.81 -15.84 -1.74
N GLN A 80 -31.23 -15.30 -2.81
CA GLN A 80 -31.97 -14.91 -4.02
C GLN A 80 -31.20 -15.27 -5.29
N SER A 81 -31.72 -16.22 -6.09
CA SER A 81 -31.46 -16.48 -7.53
C SER A 81 -30.95 -17.89 -7.93
N SER A 82 -31.69 -18.93 -7.58
CA SER A 82 -31.48 -20.30 -8.10
C SER A 82 -31.96 -20.45 -9.55
N PHE A 83 -31.16 -20.10 -10.56
CA PHE A 83 -31.23 -20.71 -11.92
C PHE A 83 -30.01 -20.37 -12.82
N PHE A 84 -29.37 -19.21 -12.64
CA PHE A 84 -28.22 -18.75 -13.47
C PHE A 84 -26.82 -19.12 -12.91
N HIS A 85 -26.74 -19.76 -11.75
CA HIS A 85 -25.50 -19.83 -10.97
C HIS A 85 -24.47 -20.88 -11.43
N LYS A 86 -24.89 -22.02 -12.01
CA LYS A 86 -23.94 -23.07 -12.45
C LYS A 86 -23.00 -22.61 -13.57
N GLU A 87 -23.43 -21.69 -14.43
CA GLU A 87 -22.59 -21.18 -15.52
C GLU A 87 -21.57 -20.12 -15.08
N ASN A 88 -21.79 -19.46 -13.93
CA ASN A 88 -20.96 -18.34 -13.48
C ASN A 88 -19.71 -18.77 -12.68
N PHE A 89 -19.70 -19.96 -12.06
CA PHE A 89 -18.52 -20.47 -11.35
C PHE A 89 -17.29 -20.66 -12.24
N ASN A 90 -17.50 -21.06 -13.50
CA ASN A 90 -16.41 -21.31 -14.45
C ASN A 90 -15.84 -20.04 -15.11
N LYS A 91 -16.33 -18.85 -14.75
CA LYS A 91 -15.88 -17.58 -15.32
C LYS A 91 -14.73 -16.94 -14.55
N LEU A 92 -14.49 -17.32 -13.30
CA LEU A 92 -13.45 -16.73 -12.45
C LEU A 92 -12.21 -17.62 -12.41
N ASN A 93 -11.06 -17.04 -12.73
CA ASN A 93 -9.75 -17.64 -12.56
C ASN A 93 -8.96 -16.81 -11.54
N ILE A 94 -8.45 -17.44 -10.50
CA ILE A 94 -7.57 -16.82 -9.50
C ILE A 94 -6.27 -17.62 -9.52
N ASN A 95 -5.18 -17.00 -9.98
CA ASN A 95 -3.91 -17.70 -10.17
C ASN A 95 -2.72 -16.77 -9.92
N SER A 96 -1.63 -17.30 -9.36
CA SER A 96 -0.38 -16.55 -9.29
C SER A 96 0.20 -16.34 -10.68
N ILE A 97 0.98 -15.27 -10.81
CA ILE A 97 1.69 -14.96 -12.05
C ILE A 97 2.63 -16.10 -12.47
N ASP A 98 3.31 -16.72 -11.51
CA ASP A 98 4.24 -17.82 -11.80
C ASP A 98 3.50 -19.07 -12.27
N THR A 99 2.35 -19.40 -11.66
CA THR A 99 1.49 -20.50 -12.13
C THR A 99 1.03 -20.27 -13.58
N LEU A 100 0.61 -19.05 -13.91
CA LEU A 100 0.21 -18.72 -15.29
C LEU A 100 1.38 -18.83 -16.27
N ILE A 101 2.55 -18.31 -15.91
CA ILE A 101 3.75 -18.38 -16.75
C ILE A 101 4.14 -19.84 -17.00
N LEU A 102 4.16 -20.68 -15.96
CA LEU A 102 4.46 -22.10 -16.08
C LEU A 102 3.45 -22.82 -16.98
N TYR A 103 2.15 -22.54 -16.81
CA TYR A 103 1.10 -23.10 -17.67
C TYR A 103 1.33 -22.76 -19.16
N TYR A 104 1.62 -21.50 -19.47
CA TYR A 104 1.86 -21.05 -20.84
C TYR A 104 3.19 -21.55 -21.40
N PHE A 105 4.22 -21.71 -20.57
CA PHE A 105 5.47 -22.33 -20.94
C PHE A 105 5.29 -23.82 -21.29
N GLU A 106 4.53 -24.58 -20.50
CA GLU A 106 4.20 -25.97 -20.84
C GLU A 106 3.40 -26.07 -22.14
N LYS A 107 2.50 -25.13 -22.39
CA LYS A 107 1.79 -25.02 -23.68
C LYS A 107 2.76 -24.70 -24.83
N TYR A 108 3.72 -23.81 -24.63
CA TYR A 108 4.78 -23.51 -25.60
C TYR A 108 5.56 -24.78 -25.95
N LYS A 109 5.97 -25.56 -24.93
CA LYS A 109 6.72 -26.81 -25.12
C LYS A 109 6.00 -27.80 -26.02
N ARG A 110 4.72 -28.05 -25.73
CA ARG A 110 3.87 -28.96 -26.51
C ARG A 110 3.73 -28.50 -27.95
N ASN A 111 3.55 -27.19 -28.16
CA ASN A 111 3.31 -26.64 -29.49
C ASN A 111 4.56 -26.53 -30.37
N HIS A 112 5.77 -26.48 -29.79
CA HIS A 112 7.02 -26.24 -30.51
C HIS A 112 8.03 -27.39 -30.44
N LYS A 113 7.65 -28.56 -29.89
CA LYS A 113 8.57 -29.69 -29.64
C LYS A 113 9.85 -29.25 -28.92
N PHE A 114 9.67 -28.44 -27.88
CA PHE A 114 10.78 -27.83 -27.15
C PHE A 114 11.65 -28.88 -26.49
N ASN A 115 12.97 -28.80 -26.70
CA ASN A 115 13.96 -29.81 -26.30
C ASN A 115 15.07 -29.27 -25.39
N SER A 116 15.09 -27.98 -25.07
CA SER A 116 16.08 -27.40 -24.17
C SER A 116 15.76 -27.73 -22.71
N THR A 117 16.79 -27.89 -21.89
CA THR A 117 16.64 -28.17 -20.45
C THR A 117 16.74 -26.88 -19.63
N ILE A 118 16.17 -26.90 -18.42
CA ILE A 118 16.32 -25.79 -17.47
C ILE A 118 17.71 -25.93 -16.84
N GLY A 119 18.56 -24.92 -16.99
CA GLY A 119 19.92 -24.95 -16.48
C GLY A 119 19.96 -24.92 -14.95
N ARG A 120 20.90 -25.67 -14.35
CA ARG A 120 21.14 -25.59 -12.90
C ARG A 120 21.91 -24.30 -12.59
N ASP A 121 21.83 -23.85 -11.33
CA ASP A 121 22.52 -22.62 -10.92
C ASP A 121 24.03 -22.67 -11.19
N SER A 122 24.67 -23.84 -11.07
CA SER A 122 26.08 -24.04 -11.46
C SER A 122 26.33 -23.74 -12.94
N ASP A 123 25.51 -24.33 -13.82
CA ASP A 123 25.67 -24.24 -15.26
C ASP A 123 25.42 -22.79 -15.73
N ILE A 124 24.44 -22.11 -15.12
CA ILE A 124 24.15 -20.69 -15.35
C ILE A 124 25.33 -19.81 -14.90
N ASN A 125 25.91 -20.09 -13.74
CA ASN A 125 27.05 -19.35 -13.23
C ASN A 125 28.27 -19.48 -14.15
N ASP A 126 28.55 -20.68 -14.62
CA ASP A 126 29.64 -20.95 -15.56
C ASP A 126 29.42 -20.25 -16.90
N CYS A 127 28.18 -20.20 -17.40
CA CYS A 127 27.84 -19.45 -18.60
C CYS A 127 28.14 -17.96 -18.47
N VAL A 128 27.84 -17.36 -17.31
CA VAL A 128 28.14 -15.94 -17.03
C VAL A 128 29.64 -15.71 -16.96
N LEU A 129 30.39 -16.56 -16.25
CA LEU A 129 31.84 -16.45 -16.14
C LEU A 129 32.51 -16.60 -17.52
N LYS A 130 32.11 -17.61 -18.30
CA LYS A 130 32.58 -17.81 -19.68
C LYS A 130 32.28 -16.59 -20.56
N ALA A 131 31.10 -15.97 -20.40
CA ALA A 131 30.74 -14.76 -21.14
C ALA A 131 31.63 -13.56 -20.77
N ILE A 132 31.89 -13.35 -19.47
CA ILE A 132 32.78 -12.30 -18.98
C ILE A 132 34.19 -12.50 -19.55
N HIS A 133 34.75 -13.71 -19.47
CA HIS A 133 36.07 -14.04 -20.01
C HIS A 133 36.16 -13.82 -21.52
N THR A 134 35.15 -14.27 -22.26
CA THR A 134 35.10 -14.12 -23.73
C THR A 134 35.06 -12.66 -24.13
N VAL A 135 34.20 -11.86 -23.49
CA VAL A 135 34.10 -10.42 -23.78
C VAL A 135 35.38 -9.71 -23.39
N LYS A 136 35.97 -10.03 -22.22
CA LYS A 136 37.25 -9.46 -21.78
C LYS A 136 38.37 -9.72 -22.79
N GLY A 137 38.45 -10.94 -23.37
CA GLY A 137 39.43 -11.27 -24.41
C GLY A 137 39.19 -10.56 -25.75
N SER A 138 37.94 -10.24 -26.09
CA SER A 138 37.58 -9.57 -27.35
C SER A 138 37.88 -8.06 -27.39
N LEU A 139 38.13 -7.44 -26.25
CA LEU A 139 38.33 -6.00 -26.13
C LEU A 139 39.78 -5.62 -26.50
N LYS A 140 39.97 -5.09 -27.72
CA LYS A 140 41.29 -4.69 -28.28
C LYS A 140 42.08 -3.67 -27.44
N ARG A 141 41.42 -2.89 -26.57
CA ARG A 141 42.04 -1.96 -25.61
C ARG A 141 41.34 -2.11 -24.26
N ASN A 142 42.06 -2.63 -23.26
CA ASN A 142 41.56 -2.73 -21.89
C ASN A 142 41.49 -1.33 -21.26
N THR A 143 40.32 -0.71 -21.32
CA THR A 143 40.04 0.54 -20.59
C THR A 143 39.96 0.27 -19.08
N ARG A 144 40.26 1.26 -18.24
CA ARG A 144 40.07 1.17 -16.77
C ARG A 144 38.65 0.69 -16.42
N VAL A 145 37.65 1.22 -17.14
CA VAL A 145 36.23 0.89 -16.99
C VAL A 145 35.94 -0.59 -17.31
N SER A 146 36.50 -1.15 -18.39
CA SER A 146 36.30 -2.56 -18.72
C SER A 146 36.94 -3.50 -17.70
N ASN A 147 38.11 -3.15 -17.17
CA ASN A 147 38.77 -3.96 -16.14
C ASN A 147 38.05 -3.91 -14.80
N GLU A 148 37.48 -2.76 -14.44
CA GLU A 148 36.70 -2.59 -13.23
C GLU A 148 35.41 -3.40 -13.29
N ILE A 149 34.66 -3.34 -14.40
CA ILE A 149 33.37 -4.01 -14.54
C ILE A 149 33.53 -5.52 -14.73
N LEU A 150 34.43 -5.96 -15.62
CA LEU A 150 34.63 -7.37 -15.98
C LEU A 150 35.51 -8.12 -14.97
N ASN A 151 35.58 -7.64 -13.73
CA ASN A 151 36.23 -8.34 -12.63
C ASN A 151 35.31 -9.48 -12.14
N ILE A 152 35.90 -10.62 -11.80
CA ILE A 152 35.20 -11.79 -11.24
C ILE A 152 34.47 -11.41 -9.94
N SER A 153 35.01 -10.48 -9.15
CA SER A 153 34.34 -9.93 -7.96
C SER A 153 32.96 -9.33 -8.25
N ASN A 154 32.74 -8.87 -9.49
CA ASN A 154 31.52 -8.19 -9.92
C ASN A 154 30.54 -9.13 -10.63
N THR A 155 30.79 -10.45 -10.62
CA THR A 155 29.93 -11.44 -11.27
C THR A 155 28.49 -11.36 -10.77
N GLN A 156 28.26 -11.16 -9.46
CA GLN A 156 26.91 -11.02 -8.92
C GLN A 156 26.19 -9.77 -9.42
N PHE A 157 26.90 -8.67 -9.56
CA PHE A 157 26.35 -7.44 -10.14
C PHE A 157 25.98 -7.65 -11.62
N ILE A 158 26.85 -8.29 -12.41
CA ILE A 158 26.58 -8.61 -13.82
C ILE A 158 25.37 -9.54 -13.96
N LYS A 159 25.24 -10.56 -13.08
CA LYS A 159 24.06 -11.44 -13.05
C LYS A 159 22.77 -10.66 -12.81
N LYS A 160 22.75 -9.79 -11.80
CA LYS A 160 21.59 -8.91 -11.53
C LYS A 160 21.28 -8.02 -12.72
N GLU A 161 22.29 -7.55 -13.44
CA GLU A 161 22.08 -6.74 -14.63
C GLU A 161 21.51 -7.53 -15.82
N ILE A 162 21.98 -8.75 -16.03
CA ILE A 162 21.41 -9.67 -17.01
C ILE A 162 19.95 -9.96 -16.68
N GLN A 163 19.64 -10.26 -15.42
CA GLN A 163 18.28 -10.46 -14.94
C GLN A 163 17.43 -9.21 -15.20
N PHE A 164 17.94 -8.02 -14.84
CA PHE A 164 17.24 -6.75 -15.10
C PHE A 164 16.92 -6.56 -16.59
N ILE A 165 17.88 -6.83 -17.50
CA ILE A 165 17.66 -6.73 -18.95
C ILE A 165 16.53 -7.68 -19.38
N LYS A 166 16.56 -8.95 -18.93
CA LYS A 166 15.54 -9.95 -19.27
C LYS A 166 14.17 -9.60 -18.69
N GLU A 167 14.08 -9.25 -17.41
CA GLU A 167 12.85 -8.89 -16.70
C GLU A 167 12.22 -7.59 -17.21
N SER A 168 13.05 -6.69 -17.74
CA SER A 168 12.62 -5.44 -18.39
C SER A 168 12.19 -5.64 -19.85
N ASN A 169 12.26 -6.87 -20.36
CA ASN A 169 11.95 -7.23 -21.75
C ASN A 169 12.70 -6.35 -22.77
N ILE A 170 13.97 -6.08 -22.52
CA ILE A 170 14.80 -5.21 -23.36
C ILE A 170 15.39 -6.03 -24.50
N SER A 171 15.17 -5.57 -25.74
CA SER A 171 15.55 -6.32 -26.96
C SER A 171 16.76 -5.73 -27.68
N SER A 172 17.12 -4.49 -27.38
CA SER A 172 18.20 -3.77 -28.06
C SER A 172 19.15 -3.06 -27.10
N LEU A 173 20.36 -2.78 -27.59
CA LEU A 173 21.35 -2.00 -26.84
C LEU A 173 20.84 -0.58 -26.58
N ASP A 174 20.14 0.03 -27.55
CA ASP A 174 19.63 1.39 -27.42
C ASP A 174 18.61 1.51 -26.27
N GLU A 175 17.65 0.57 -26.22
CA GLU A 175 16.69 0.49 -25.11
C GLU A 175 17.40 0.36 -23.76
N TYR A 176 18.41 -0.50 -23.67
CA TYR A 176 19.18 -0.68 -22.45
C TYR A 176 20.01 0.56 -22.06
N GLN A 177 20.50 1.32 -23.03
CA GLN A 177 21.23 2.57 -22.75
C GLN A 177 20.32 3.67 -22.20
N ASN A 178 19.06 3.70 -22.66
CA ASN A 178 18.10 4.75 -22.34
C ASN A 178 17.21 4.43 -21.13
N VAL A 179 17.07 3.15 -20.75
CA VAL A 179 16.20 2.75 -19.63
C VAL A 179 16.59 3.39 -18.30
N VAL A 180 15.57 3.85 -17.57
CA VAL A 180 15.69 4.49 -16.26
C VAL A 180 15.84 3.44 -15.18
N ARG A 181 16.79 3.64 -14.25
CA ARG A 181 17.06 2.73 -13.13
C ARG A 181 16.73 3.37 -11.79
N ASN A 182 16.21 2.55 -10.87
CA ASN A 182 16.06 2.95 -9.49
C ASN A 182 17.35 2.64 -8.71
N LYS A 183 17.68 3.45 -7.70
CA LYS A 183 18.86 3.18 -6.85
C LYS A 183 18.66 1.91 -6.01
N ASN A 184 17.41 1.55 -5.72
CA ASN A 184 17.05 0.40 -4.89
C ASN A 184 17.06 -0.96 -5.64
N ASP A 185 17.13 -0.95 -6.98
CA ASP A 185 17.44 -2.15 -7.79
C ASP A 185 18.86 -2.70 -7.44
N MET A 186 19.64 -1.81 -6.81
CA MET A 186 21.01 -1.73 -6.34
C MET A 186 21.58 -2.45 -5.11
N GLN A 187 20.96 -3.44 -4.46
CA GLN A 187 21.55 -3.98 -3.20
C GLN A 187 22.76 -4.89 -3.46
N THR A 188 23.85 -4.30 -3.91
CA THR A 188 25.20 -4.87 -3.89
C THR A 188 26.13 -3.80 -3.35
N SER A 189 27.09 -4.19 -2.51
CA SER A 189 28.07 -3.32 -1.84
C SER A 189 28.88 -2.39 -2.76
N LEU A 190 28.77 -2.55 -4.08
CA LEU A 190 29.37 -1.70 -5.09
C LEU A 190 28.36 -0.65 -5.59
N LYS A 191 28.54 0.59 -5.15
CA LYS A 191 27.86 1.81 -5.62
C LYS A 191 28.21 2.16 -7.08
N THR A 192 28.02 1.27 -8.05
CA THR A 192 28.14 1.65 -9.45
C THR A 192 26.79 2.15 -9.96
N ASN A 193 26.51 3.43 -9.75
CA ASN A 193 25.35 4.08 -10.37
C ASN A 193 25.56 4.13 -11.89
N LEU A 194 25.05 3.13 -12.61
CA LEU A 194 25.14 3.04 -14.06
C LEU A 194 24.31 4.15 -14.72
N ARG A 195 24.99 5.26 -15.06
CA ARG A 195 24.41 6.37 -15.83
C ARG A 195 23.87 5.88 -17.18
N ARG A 196 22.91 6.61 -17.76
CA ARG A 196 22.41 6.34 -19.11
C ARG A 196 23.52 6.58 -20.14
N ASN A 197 23.43 5.89 -21.27
CA ASN A 197 24.35 6.00 -22.40
C ASN A 197 25.84 5.94 -22.00
N CYS A 198 26.21 4.98 -21.13
CA CYS A 198 27.59 4.85 -20.67
C CYS A 198 28.27 3.61 -21.25
N LYS A 199 29.61 3.66 -21.35
CA LYS A 199 30.41 2.55 -21.87
C LYS A 199 30.25 1.27 -21.04
N ALA A 200 30.00 1.43 -19.74
CA ALA A 200 29.74 0.33 -18.83
C ALA A 200 28.52 -0.51 -19.25
N ARG A 201 27.40 0.15 -19.57
CA ARG A 201 26.21 -0.53 -20.09
C ARG A 201 26.48 -1.21 -21.43
N GLU A 202 27.23 -0.59 -22.34
CA GLU A 202 27.60 -1.24 -23.60
C GLU A 202 28.37 -2.54 -23.37
N ILE A 203 29.34 -2.53 -22.45
CA ILE A 203 30.12 -3.72 -22.10
C ILE A 203 29.22 -4.79 -21.47
N ILE A 204 28.36 -4.42 -20.52
CA ILE A 204 27.45 -5.38 -19.88
C ILE A 204 26.46 -5.97 -20.88
N TYR A 205 25.97 -5.18 -21.82
CA TYR A 205 25.11 -5.69 -22.89
C TYR A 205 25.84 -6.69 -23.79
N LYS A 206 27.13 -6.47 -24.09
CA LYS A 206 27.94 -7.47 -24.79
C LYS A 206 28.07 -8.76 -23.98
N VAL A 207 28.29 -8.67 -22.67
CA VAL A 207 28.28 -9.85 -21.78
C VAL A 207 26.94 -10.56 -21.83
N TYR A 208 25.82 -9.83 -21.76
CA TYR A 208 24.47 -10.37 -21.90
C TYR A 208 24.28 -11.12 -23.24
N THR A 209 24.69 -10.52 -24.36
CA THR A 209 24.58 -11.18 -25.67
C THR A 209 25.41 -12.46 -25.75
N GLN A 210 26.64 -12.44 -25.21
CA GLN A 210 27.50 -13.62 -25.17
C GLN A 210 26.98 -14.69 -24.20
N TYR A 211 26.41 -14.28 -23.07
CA TYR A 211 25.76 -15.17 -22.11
C TYR A 211 24.62 -15.95 -22.77
N ASN A 212 23.71 -15.28 -23.47
CA ASN A 212 22.63 -15.96 -24.19
C ASN A 212 23.13 -16.87 -25.31
N LYS A 213 24.28 -16.55 -25.93
CA LYS A 213 24.94 -17.45 -26.89
C LYS A 213 25.43 -18.73 -26.20
N ASN A 214 26.09 -18.59 -25.05
CA ASN A 214 26.57 -19.73 -24.26
C ASN A 214 25.42 -20.65 -23.82
N LEU A 215 24.29 -20.09 -23.38
CA LEU A 215 23.10 -20.88 -23.03
C LEU A 215 22.59 -21.71 -24.22
N LYS A 216 22.52 -21.09 -25.40
CA LYS A 216 22.10 -21.77 -26.65
C LYS A 216 23.06 -22.88 -27.06
N GLU A 217 24.37 -22.67 -26.94
CA GLU A 217 25.40 -23.68 -27.23
C GLU A 217 25.24 -24.93 -26.35
N LEU A 218 24.87 -24.75 -25.08
CA LEU A 218 24.62 -25.83 -24.13
C LEU A 218 23.19 -26.39 -24.20
N ASN A 219 22.34 -25.82 -25.06
CA ASN A 219 20.90 -26.14 -25.16
C ASN A 219 20.17 -26.06 -23.79
N ILE A 220 20.54 -25.07 -22.98
CA ILE A 220 19.89 -24.78 -21.70
C ILE A 220 19.20 -23.42 -21.73
N ILE A 221 18.22 -23.24 -20.86
CA ILE A 221 17.54 -21.96 -20.61
C ILE A 221 17.60 -21.60 -19.13
N ASP A 222 17.55 -20.31 -18.82
CA ASP A 222 17.42 -19.85 -17.43
C ASP A 222 15.96 -19.60 -17.02
N LYS A 223 15.75 -19.20 -15.76
CA LYS A 223 14.42 -18.95 -15.20
C LYS A 223 13.72 -17.76 -15.87
N ASP A 224 14.46 -16.77 -16.37
CA ASP A 224 13.88 -15.60 -17.03
C ASP A 224 13.48 -15.90 -18.47
N ASP A 225 14.22 -16.77 -19.16
CA ASP A 225 13.88 -17.28 -20.50
C ASP A 225 12.52 -17.98 -20.50
N ILE A 226 12.15 -18.67 -19.42
CA ILE A 226 10.82 -19.27 -19.25
C ILE A 226 9.72 -18.20 -19.41
N LYS A 227 9.90 -17.02 -18.79
CA LYS A 227 8.95 -15.90 -18.86
C LYS A 227 8.82 -15.39 -20.31
N HIS A 228 9.93 -15.30 -21.04
CA HIS A 228 9.96 -14.89 -22.45
C HIS A 228 9.26 -15.89 -23.37
N LEU A 229 9.48 -17.19 -23.16
CA LEU A 229 8.84 -18.26 -23.92
C LEU A 229 7.33 -18.32 -23.64
N ALA A 230 6.93 -18.13 -22.38
CA ALA A 230 5.54 -18.01 -21.99
C ALA A 230 4.86 -16.79 -22.64
N LEU A 231 5.52 -15.63 -22.66
CA LEU A 231 5.04 -14.43 -23.39
C LEU A 231 4.87 -14.71 -24.87
N LYS A 232 5.83 -15.40 -25.50
CA LYS A 232 5.74 -15.76 -26.92
C LYS A 232 4.52 -16.63 -27.23
N GLU A 233 4.19 -17.58 -26.37
CA GLU A 233 2.96 -18.37 -26.51
C GLU A 233 1.71 -17.53 -26.24
N ALA A 234 1.71 -16.69 -25.19
CA ALA A 234 0.59 -15.83 -24.83
C ALA A 234 0.16 -14.88 -25.95
N LYS A 235 1.10 -14.38 -26.76
CA LYS A 235 0.84 -13.52 -27.94
C LYS A 235 -0.06 -14.14 -29.01
N ARG A 236 -0.28 -15.47 -29.01
CA ARG A 236 -1.17 -16.12 -29.98
C ARG A 236 -2.62 -15.71 -29.72
N LYS A 237 -3.34 -15.33 -30.78
CA LYS A 237 -4.73 -14.81 -30.70
C LYS A 237 -5.70 -15.71 -29.90
N ALA A 238 -5.52 -17.03 -29.96
CA ALA A 238 -6.33 -18.01 -29.22
C ALA A 238 -6.22 -17.89 -27.69
N ASN A 239 -5.25 -17.15 -27.16
CA ASN A 239 -4.96 -17.02 -25.73
C ASN A 239 -5.54 -15.75 -25.11
N LYS A 240 -6.10 -14.83 -25.92
CA LYS A 240 -6.83 -13.64 -25.46
C LYS A 240 -8.22 -14.02 -24.97
N ILE A 241 -8.30 -14.59 -23.77
CA ILE A 241 -9.53 -15.18 -23.24
C ILE A 241 -10.17 -14.38 -22.10
N TYR A 242 -9.42 -13.50 -21.42
CA TYR A 242 -9.93 -12.78 -20.24
C TYR A 242 -10.45 -11.40 -20.62
N THR A 243 -11.75 -11.19 -20.45
CA THR A 243 -12.39 -9.88 -20.66
C THR A 243 -12.17 -8.96 -19.47
N HIS A 244 -11.96 -9.50 -18.28
CA HIS A 244 -11.57 -8.70 -17.13
C HIS A 244 -10.32 -9.28 -16.48
N ILE A 245 -9.38 -8.41 -16.13
CA ILE A 245 -8.16 -8.79 -15.40
C ILE A 245 -8.00 -7.84 -14.22
N ILE A 246 -7.73 -8.39 -13.06
CA ILE A 246 -7.36 -7.67 -11.84
C ILE A 246 -5.95 -8.10 -11.50
N ILE A 247 -5.03 -7.14 -11.44
CA ILE A 247 -3.63 -7.35 -11.09
C ILE A 247 -3.46 -6.72 -9.71
N ASP A 248 -3.43 -7.56 -8.68
CA ASP A 248 -3.19 -7.14 -7.31
C ASP A 248 -1.70 -7.11 -6.99
N GLU A 249 -1.31 -6.29 -6.03
CA GLU A 249 0.09 -6.07 -5.64
C GLU A 249 1.02 -5.75 -6.83
N MET A 250 0.55 -4.90 -7.74
CA MET A 250 1.22 -4.65 -9.02
C MET A 250 2.65 -4.08 -8.86
N GLN A 251 2.95 -3.43 -7.73
CA GLN A 251 4.28 -2.92 -7.42
C GLN A 251 5.39 -4.00 -7.37
N ASP A 252 5.03 -5.27 -7.26
CA ASP A 252 5.96 -6.39 -7.22
C ASP A 252 6.30 -6.91 -8.64
N PHE A 253 5.54 -6.53 -9.67
CA PHE A 253 5.62 -7.16 -11.00
C PHE A 253 6.76 -6.61 -11.86
N SER A 254 7.51 -7.51 -12.50
CA SER A 254 8.45 -7.16 -13.57
C SER A 254 7.74 -6.77 -14.87
N LYS A 255 8.45 -6.09 -15.78
CA LYS A 255 7.85 -5.65 -17.04
C LYS A 255 7.42 -6.82 -17.91
N ILE A 256 8.24 -7.86 -18.01
CA ILE A 256 7.91 -9.06 -18.80
C ILE A 256 6.63 -9.75 -18.29
N GLN A 257 6.40 -9.78 -16.97
CA GLN A 257 5.18 -10.33 -16.38
C GLN A 257 3.95 -9.47 -16.72
N LEU A 258 4.08 -8.15 -16.68
CA LEU A 258 3.01 -7.23 -17.06
C LEU A 258 2.69 -7.29 -18.55
N ASP A 259 3.72 -7.38 -19.41
CA ASP A 259 3.57 -7.61 -20.85
C ASP A 259 2.88 -8.96 -21.12
N PHE A 260 3.21 -10.01 -20.35
CA PHE A 260 2.55 -11.30 -20.43
C PHE A 260 1.06 -11.21 -20.09
N ILE A 261 0.71 -10.61 -18.95
CA ILE A 261 -0.70 -10.43 -18.55
C ILE A 261 -1.46 -9.61 -19.59
N LYS A 262 -0.83 -8.58 -20.16
CA LYS A 262 -1.41 -7.76 -21.24
C LYS A 262 -1.81 -8.60 -22.45
N GLU A 263 -1.02 -9.60 -22.82
CA GLU A 263 -1.33 -10.47 -23.95
C GLU A 263 -2.45 -11.49 -23.67
N LEU A 264 -2.82 -11.71 -22.40
CA LEU A 264 -3.97 -12.54 -22.02
C LEU A 264 -5.30 -11.76 -22.09
N TYR A 265 -5.23 -10.43 -22.16
CA TYR A 265 -6.38 -9.54 -22.15
C TYR A 265 -7.11 -9.54 -23.48
N ASN A 266 -8.42 -9.81 -23.41
CA ASN A 266 -9.34 -9.71 -24.53
C ASN A 266 -10.05 -8.36 -24.50
N GLU A 267 -9.40 -7.35 -25.06
CA GLU A 267 -9.90 -5.98 -25.10
C GLU A 267 -11.17 -5.86 -25.97
N LYS A 268 -12.24 -5.40 -25.34
CA LYS A 268 -13.59 -5.14 -25.89
C LYS A 268 -14.22 -3.95 -25.16
N ASP A 269 -15.34 -3.42 -25.67
CA ASP A 269 -15.99 -2.24 -25.09
C ASP A 269 -16.36 -2.39 -23.60
N ASP A 270 -16.76 -3.58 -23.17
CA ASP A 270 -17.13 -3.90 -21.77
C ASP A 270 -16.00 -4.50 -20.94
N SER A 271 -14.81 -4.66 -21.51
CA SER A 271 -13.67 -5.28 -20.84
C SER A 271 -13.01 -4.33 -19.84
N SER A 272 -12.31 -4.84 -18.83
CA SER A 272 -11.56 -3.98 -17.91
C SER A 272 -10.28 -4.62 -17.38
N MET A 273 -9.21 -3.84 -17.34
CA MET A 273 -7.95 -4.23 -16.70
C MET A 273 -7.68 -3.31 -15.51
N ILE A 274 -7.72 -3.86 -14.30
CA ILE A 274 -7.60 -3.12 -13.04
C ILE A 274 -6.21 -3.39 -12.47
N PHE A 275 -5.42 -2.34 -12.30
CA PHE A 275 -4.14 -2.37 -11.61
C PHE A 275 -4.36 -1.92 -10.18
N VAL A 276 -3.96 -2.74 -9.21
CA VAL A 276 -4.03 -2.38 -7.80
C VAL A 276 -2.62 -2.21 -7.26
N VAL A 277 -2.40 -1.07 -6.62
CA VAL A 277 -1.08 -0.64 -6.16
C VAL A 277 -1.15 -0.25 -4.70
N ASP A 278 -0.24 -0.82 -3.92
CA ASP A 278 0.07 -0.31 -2.60
C ASP A 278 1.05 0.87 -2.71
N ALA A 279 0.61 2.04 -2.25
CA ALA A 279 1.38 3.27 -2.37
C ALA A 279 2.67 3.24 -1.55
N ASP A 280 2.63 2.65 -0.35
CA ASP A 280 3.75 2.63 0.59
C ASP A 280 4.86 1.70 0.09
N LYS A 281 4.45 0.59 -0.56
CA LYS A 281 5.39 -0.39 -1.09
C LYS A 281 6.12 0.12 -2.35
N LEU A 282 5.64 1.15 -3.07
CA LEU A 282 6.25 1.61 -4.33
C LEU A 282 7.71 2.11 -4.21
N GLU A 283 8.14 2.53 -3.01
CA GLU A 283 9.49 3.09 -2.81
C GLU A 283 10.57 2.01 -2.73
N ASN A 284 10.22 0.88 -2.11
CA ASN A 284 11.17 -0.16 -1.73
C ASN A 284 11.07 -1.41 -2.61
N ASN A 285 10.08 -1.48 -3.50
CA ASN A 285 9.84 -2.67 -4.29
C ASN A 285 10.67 -2.75 -5.57
N ARG A 286 10.94 -3.99 -5.99
CA ARG A 286 11.76 -4.34 -7.16
C ARG A 286 10.98 -4.38 -8.47
N GLY A 287 9.67 -4.14 -8.43
CA GLY A 287 8.85 -4.14 -9.63
C GLY A 287 9.20 -3.05 -10.64
N TRP A 288 8.62 -3.16 -11.83
CA TRP A 288 8.83 -2.23 -12.90
C TRP A 288 8.31 -0.83 -12.57
N ILE A 289 7.11 -0.71 -11.99
CA ILE A 289 6.53 0.58 -11.62
C ILE A 289 7.15 1.07 -10.32
N ASN A 290 7.65 2.31 -10.34
CA ASN A 290 8.22 3.01 -9.18
C ASN A 290 8.19 4.53 -9.39
N LYS A 291 8.75 5.33 -8.46
CA LYS A 291 8.81 6.81 -8.56
C LYS A 291 9.33 7.32 -9.91
N LYS A 292 10.23 6.58 -10.58
CA LYS A 292 10.84 6.99 -11.87
C LYS A 292 10.18 6.38 -13.09
N ARG A 293 9.45 5.27 -12.96
CA ARG A 293 8.81 4.53 -14.04
C ARG A 293 7.30 4.49 -13.79
N ASN A 294 6.55 5.29 -14.54
CA ASN A 294 5.10 5.39 -14.42
C ASN A 294 4.37 4.47 -15.42
N PHE A 295 3.04 4.39 -15.31
CA PHE A 295 2.19 3.56 -16.19
C PHE A 295 2.27 3.91 -17.68
N LYS A 296 2.67 5.14 -18.04
CA LYS A 296 2.90 5.50 -19.46
C LYS A 296 4.03 4.67 -20.07
N THR A 297 5.02 4.25 -19.27
CA THR A 297 6.12 3.37 -19.74
C THR A 297 5.64 1.98 -20.15
N LEU A 298 4.46 1.55 -19.68
CA LEU A 298 3.79 0.30 -20.07
C LEU A 298 2.77 0.51 -21.21
N GLY A 299 2.65 1.74 -21.70
CA GLY A 299 1.66 2.12 -22.72
C GLY A 299 0.25 2.32 -22.18
N TYR A 300 0.06 2.49 -20.86
CA TYR A 300 -1.24 2.74 -20.26
C TYR A 300 -1.45 4.21 -19.93
N ASN A 301 -2.56 4.78 -20.41
CA ASN A 301 -3.00 6.11 -20.02
C ASN A 301 -4.02 6.01 -18.87
N MET A 302 -3.61 6.45 -17.67
CA MET A 302 -4.41 6.37 -16.44
C MET A 302 -5.14 7.67 -16.09
N VAL A 303 -5.04 8.72 -16.91
CA VAL A 303 -5.66 10.03 -16.63
C VAL A 303 -7.18 9.88 -16.48
N GLY A 304 -7.72 10.32 -15.34
CA GLY A 304 -9.16 10.23 -15.03
C GLY A 304 -9.70 8.81 -14.76
N ARG A 305 -8.80 7.82 -14.63
CA ARG A 305 -9.11 6.39 -14.38
C ARG A 305 -8.48 5.85 -13.09
N CYS A 306 -7.92 6.74 -12.27
CA CYS A 306 -7.37 6.41 -10.96
C CYS A 306 -8.43 6.59 -9.86
N THR A 307 -8.52 5.63 -8.96
CA THR A 307 -9.27 5.71 -7.71
C THR A 307 -8.27 5.58 -6.57
N ASN A 308 -8.27 6.52 -5.62
CA ASN A 308 -7.38 6.50 -4.47
C ASN A 308 -8.19 6.22 -3.21
N PHE A 309 -7.78 5.23 -2.42
CA PHE A 309 -8.33 4.96 -1.10
C PHE A 309 -7.44 5.61 -0.07
N LYS A 310 -7.96 6.64 0.59
CA LYS A 310 -7.21 7.42 1.59
C LYS A 310 -7.32 6.85 3.00
N ASN A 311 -8.41 6.15 3.31
CA ASN A 311 -8.65 5.63 4.65
C ASN A 311 -7.88 4.33 4.88
N ASN A 312 -7.27 4.18 6.05
CA ASN A 312 -6.73 2.92 6.55
C ASN A 312 -7.76 2.26 7.49
N TYR A 313 -8.05 0.98 7.29
CA TYR A 313 -9.03 0.22 8.06
C TYR A 313 -8.41 -0.85 8.95
N ILE A 314 -7.10 -1.07 8.84
CA ILE A 314 -6.37 -1.93 9.77
C ILE A 314 -5.84 -1.03 10.89
N SER A 315 -6.36 -1.22 12.09
CA SER A 315 -5.88 -0.51 13.29
C SER A 315 -4.42 -0.89 13.59
N GLU A 316 -3.61 0.03 14.11
CA GLU A 316 -2.26 -0.27 14.63
C GLU A 316 -2.26 -1.47 15.59
N CYS A 317 -3.32 -1.65 16.39
CA CYS A 317 -3.49 -2.82 17.25
C CYS A 317 -3.54 -4.15 16.49
N GLN A 318 -4.15 -4.20 15.30
CA GLN A 318 -4.24 -5.42 14.48
C GLN A 318 -2.89 -5.76 13.85
N ILE A 319 -2.12 -4.74 13.43
CA ILE A 319 -0.77 -4.91 12.89
C ILE A 319 0.17 -5.43 13.98
N ILE A 320 0.07 -4.89 15.21
CA ILE A 320 0.86 -5.35 16.37
C ILE A 320 0.51 -6.80 16.72
N SER A 321 -0.77 -7.18 16.74
CA SER A 321 -1.17 -8.56 17.02
C SER A 321 -0.82 -9.55 15.90
N LEU A 322 -0.96 -9.16 14.62
CA LEU A 322 -0.52 -10.00 13.49
C LEU A 322 0.99 -10.20 13.48
N ASN A 323 1.77 -9.17 13.82
CA ASN A 323 3.22 -9.27 13.92
C ASN A 323 3.65 -10.13 15.12
N LYS A 324 2.90 -10.11 16.22
CA LYS A 324 3.10 -11.01 17.36
C LYS A 324 2.85 -12.46 16.96
N GLU A 325 1.72 -12.75 16.31
CA GLU A 325 1.40 -14.11 15.82
C GLU A 325 2.40 -14.62 14.76
N LEU A 326 2.92 -13.74 13.89
CA LEU A 326 3.94 -14.09 12.90
C LEU A 326 5.33 -14.35 13.52
N ASN A 327 5.63 -13.71 14.66
CA ASN A 327 6.87 -13.95 15.41
C ASN A 327 6.75 -15.20 16.29
N ASP A 328 5.61 -15.42 16.92
CA ASP A 328 5.33 -16.61 17.74
C ASP A 328 5.32 -17.90 16.87
N LYS A 329 4.87 -17.81 15.61
CA LYS A 329 4.96 -18.91 14.63
C LYS A 329 6.37 -19.18 14.08
N LYS A 330 7.29 -18.23 14.22
CA LYS A 330 8.71 -18.42 13.83
C LYS A 330 9.57 -18.93 14.98
N GLU A 331 9.12 -18.76 16.23
CA GLU A 331 9.83 -19.29 17.40
C GLU A 331 9.58 -20.79 17.63
N THR A 332 8.51 -21.36 17.07
CA THR A 332 8.22 -22.81 17.21
C THR A 332 8.93 -23.70 16.19
N ASP A 333 9.48 -23.15 15.11
CA ASP A 333 10.26 -23.91 14.12
C ASP A 333 11.64 -23.28 13.89
N ASN A 334 12.56 -23.50 14.84
CA ASN A 334 13.98 -23.25 14.60
C ASN A 334 14.77 -24.57 14.64
N ASN A 335 15.03 -25.12 13.45
CA ASN A 335 16.34 -25.64 13.07
C ASN A 335 16.43 -25.90 11.55
N ALA A 336 16.63 -24.84 10.77
CA ALA A 336 17.51 -24.86 9.59
C ALA A 336 17.84 -23.42 9.13
N ILE A 337 19.12 -23.10 9.27
CA ILE A 337 19.90 -21.94 8.84
C ILE A 337 19.38 -21.24 7.55
N ILE A 338 19.41 -19.90 7.57
CA ILE A 338 19.40 -18.88 6.49
C ILE A 338 18.18 -17.94 6.54
N ASP A 339 18.34 -16.78 7.19
CA ASP A 339 18.13 -15.43 6.59
C ASP A 339 18.16 -14.32 7.65
N ALA A 340 19.39 -13.99 8.09
CA ALA A 340 19.67 -12.71 8.73
C ALA A 340 19.65 -11.59 7.66
N SER A 341 18.45 -11.16 7.25
CA SER A 341 18.26 -10.02 6.33
C SER A 341 16.91 -9.30 6.46
N LYS A 342 16.05 -9.62 7.44
CA LYS A 342 14.69 -9.03 7.54
C LYS A 342 14.35 -8.27 8.82
N ASN A 343 15.19 -8.27 9.85
CA ASN A 343 14.84 -7.66 11.15
C ASN A 343 15.69 -6.43 11.54
N THR A 344 15.93 -5.50 10.61
CA THR A 344 16.64 -4.24 10.96
C THR A 344 16.03 -3.00 10.29
N TYR A 345 14.76 -3.05 9.88
CA TYR A 345 14.15 -1.96 9.08
C TYR A 345 13.07 -1.14 9.79
N LEU A 346 12.80 -1.33 11.08
CA LEU A 346 11.78 -0.54 11.79
C LEU A 346 12.30 0.37 12.91
N GLU A 347 13.57 0.28 13.32
CA GLU A 347 14.10 1.12 14.41
C GLU A 347 15.04 2.26 13.97
N THR A 348 15.30 2.46 12.67
CA THR A 348 16.27 3.49 12.22
C THR A 348 15.71 4.58 11.31
N THR A 349 14.38 4.73 11.21
CA THR A 349 13.77 5.81 10.40
C THR A 349 13.16 6.95 11.22
N TYR A 350 13.62 7.14 12.46
CA TYR A 350 13.36 8.36 13.23
C TYR A 350 14.67 9.02 13.63
N SER A 351 15.32 9.62 12.64
CA SER A 351 16.17 10.80 12.77
C SER A 351 16.89 10.99 11.44
N GLN A 352 16.44 11.95 10.63
CA GLN A 352 17.25 13.05 10.10
C GLN A 352 16.41 13.92 9.13
N ASN A 353 16.19 15.16 9.59
CA ASN A 353 16.04 16.42 8.85
C ASN A 353 14.77 16.69 8.02
N ASN A 354 13.82 17.42 8.61
CA ASN A 354 13.53 18.84 8.31
C ASN A 354 12.67 19.47 9.42
N ASN A 355 12.98 20.72 9.81
CA ASN A 355 12.47 21.44 10.98
C ASN A 355 11.03 22.00 10.83
N ASN A 356 10.04 21.16 10.49
CA ASN A 356 8.64 21.55 10.61
C ASN A 356 7.97 20.60 11.60
N GLU A 357 7.53 21.10 12.76
CA GLU A 357 6.82 20.29 13.75
C GLU A 357 5.54 19.73 13.11
N THR A 358 5.51 18.42 12.87
CA THR A 358 4.35 17.72 12.32
C THR A 358 3.24 17.62 13.38
N ASN A 359 2.10 18.24 13.14
CA ASN A 359 0.93 18.12 14.01
C ASN A 359 0.04 16.96 13.54
N LYS A 360 -0.65 16.31 14.49
CA LYS A 360 -1.55 15.18 14.22
C LYS A 360 -2.94 15.47 14.75
N TYR A 361 -3.97 15.45 13.90
CA TYR A 361 -5.37 15.50 14.29
C TYR A 361 -6.00 14.11 14.23
N ILE A 362 -6.49 13.62 15.36
CA ILE A 362 -7.14 12.33 15.53
C ILE A 362 -8.65 12.56 15.69
N ASP A 363 -9.45 12.18 14.69
CA ASP A 363 -10.91 12.16 14.78
C ASP A 363 -11.34 11.02 15.71
N LEU A 364 -11.73 11.35 16.95
CA LEU A 364 -12.09 10.38 17.98
C LEU A 364 -13.35 9.57 17.62
N SER A 365 -14.23 10.13 16.80
CA SER A 365 -15.47 9.48 16.37
C SER A 365 -15.25 8.50 15.21
N ARG A 366 -14.38 8.84 14.25
CA ARG A 366 -14.08 7.99 13.08
C ARG A 366 -12.85 7.11 13.28
N LYS A 367 -12.07 7.36 14.34
CA LYS A 367 -10.76 6.74 14.59
C LYS A 367 -9.80 6.91 13.41
N VAL A 368 -9.77 8.13 12.84
CA VAL A 368 -8.92 8.51 11.71
C VAL A 368 -7.86 9.49 12.22
N CYS A 369 -6.61 9.32 11.83
CA CYS A 369 -5.53 10.27 12.11
C CYS A 369 -5.15 11.01 10.84
N HIS A 370 -4.95 12.32 10.95
CA HIS A 370 -4.54 13.21 9.88
C HIS A 370 -3.27 13.93 10.30
N GLU A 371 -2.22 13.87 9.49
CA GLU A 371 -1.02 14.68 9.67
C GLU A 371 -1.19 16.03 8.95
N PHE A 372 -0.81 17.11 9.62
CA PHE A 372 -0.85 18.45 9.05
C PHE A 372 0.29 19.33 9.55
N PHE A 373 0.54 20.37 8.78
CA PHE A 373 1.48 21.43 9.12
C PHE A 373 0.73 22.75 9.17
N VAL A 374 1.09 23.56 10.16
CA VAL A 374 0.67 24.95 10.27
C VAL A 374 1.91 25.79 9.97
N ASP A 375 1.78 26.73 9.03
CA ASP A 375 2.88 27.66 8.75
C ASP A 375 3.05 28.63 9.93
N SER A 376 4.26 28.68 10.50
CA SER A 376 4.58 29.54 11.63
C SER A 376 4.43 31.03 11.31
N ASP A 377 4.55 31.41 10.03
CA ASP A 377 4.44 32.79 9.58
C ASP A 377 3.00 33.14 9.14
N ASN A 378 2.11 32.14 8.98
CA ASN A 378 0.74 32.34 8.51
C ASN A 378 -0.23 31.28 9.08
N SER A 379 -0.73 31.52 10.30
CA SER A 379 -1.61 30.59 11.02
C SER A 379 -2.91 30.22 10.31
N GLY A 380 -3.30 30.97 9.26
CA GLY A 380 -4.49 30.71 8.45
C GLY A 380 -4.31 29.67 7.34
N GLU A 381 -3.12 29.09 7.17
CA GLU A 381 -2.83 28.11 6.13
C GLU A 381 -2.50 26.74 6.72
N VAL A 382 -3.34 25.75 6.40
CA VAL A 382 -3.13 24.36 6.79
C VAL A 382 -2.76 23.55 5.57
N TYR A 383 -1.64 22.85 5.70
CA TYR A 383 -1.17 21.92 4.70
C TYR A 383 -1.39 20.50 5.17
N THR A 384 -2.02 19.68 4.33
CA THR A 384 -2.28 18.27 4.61
C THR A 384 -1.45 17.39 3.69
N GLY A 385 -0.89 16.31 4.24
CA GLY A 385 -0.12 15.30 3.51
C GLY A 385 1.26 15.05 4.13
N ASP A 386 1.93 14.02 3.66
CA ASP A 386 3.21 13.56 4.23
C ASP A 386 4.39 14.28 3.55
N ASP A 387 5.62 14.09 4.04
CA ASP A 387 6.88 14.71 3.59
C ASP A 387 7.16 14.73 2.06
N ASN A 388 6.34 14.03 1.25
CA ASN A 388 6.45 13.96 -0.21
C ASN A 388 5.31 14.66 -0.99
N PHE A 389 4.19 15.04 -0.35
CA PHE A 389 3.06 15.72 -1.00
C PHE A 389 2.34 16.66 -0.02
N THR A 390 2.65 17.94 -0.11
CA THR A 390 2.06 19.00 0.70
C THR A 390 0.91 19.64 -0.11
N GLU A 391 -0.35 19.34 0.23
CA GLU A 391 -1.52 19.97 -0.39
C GLU A 391 -2.09 21.05 0.55
N LYS A 392 -2.25 22.28 0.04
CA LYS A 392 -2.91 23.37 0.78
C LYS A 392 -4.41 23.06 0.89
N SER A 393 -4.95 23.07 2.10
CA SER A 393 -6.38 22.83 2.32
C SER A 393 -7.20 24.06 1.92
N GLU A 394 -8.17 23.87 1.03
CA GLU A 394 -8.97 24.98 0.46
C GLU A 394 -10.23 25.31 1.29
N ASN A 395 -10.54 24.57 2.35
CA ASN A 395 -11.75 24.74 3.18
C ASN A 395 -11.47 24.66 4.68
N LEU A 396 -10.99 25.74 5.28
CA LEU A 396 -10.66 25.82 6.70
C LEU A 396 -11.80 26.40 7.54
N VAL A 397 -11.88 25.93 8.78
CA VAL A 397 -12.71 26.49 9.85
C VAL A 397 -11.77 27.02 10.92
N GLU A 398 -12.00 28.26 11.32
CA GLU A 398 -11.36 28.90 12.46
C GLU A 398 -12.03 28.40 13.75
N ILE A 399 -11.22 27.90 14.67
CA ILE A 399 -11.68 27.29 15.93
C ILE A 399 -10.99 28.00 17.09
N PRO A 400 -11.75 28.55 18.06
CA PRO A 400 -11.15 29.18 19.23
C PRO A 400 -10.48 28.12 20.13
N VAL A 401 -9.27 28.44 20.59
CA VAL A 401 -8.51 27.66 21.57
C VAL A 401 -8.61 28.36 22.92
N PHE A 402 -9.05 27.62 23.94
CA PHE A 402 -9.15 28.07 25.32
C PHE A 402 -8.10 27.35 26.17
N ASN A 403 -7.56 28.03 27.19
CA ASN A 403 -6.62 27.39 28.10
C ASN A 403 -7.30 26.54 29.17
N GLU A 404 -6.48 25.64 29.70
CA GLU A 404 -6.58 24.88 30.95
C GLU A 404 -7.91 24.15 31.24
N ILE A 405 -7.93 22.85 30.92
CA ILE A 405 -8.81 21.88 31.58
C ILE A 405 -7.97 20.83 32.28
N ALA A 406 -8.28 20.57 33.55
CA ALA A 406 -7.66 19.49 34.29
C ALA A 406 -8.23 18.13 33.89
N ALA A 407 -7.39 17.25 33.38
CA ALA A 407 -7.58 15.81 33.40
C ALA A 407 -7.22 15.27 34.80
N GLY A 408 -7.72 15.90 35.88
CA GLY A 408 -7.47 15.53 37.28
C GLY A 408 -8.53 16.15 38.18
N SER A 409 -8.13 16.71 39.33
CA SER A 409 -9.00 17.57 40.15
C SER A 409 -9.43 18.80 39.34
N PRO A 410 -10.68 19.28 39.47
CA PRO A 410 -11.14 20.38 38.62
C PRO A 410 -10.33 21.68 38.89
N ILE A 411 -10.17 22.54 37.87
CA ILE A 411 -9.48 23.84 37.95
C ILE A 411 -10.38 24.93 37.32
N LEU A 412 -10.35 26.15 37.89
CA LEU A 412 -11.03 27.35 37.39
C LEU A 412 -10.84 27.60 35.89
N MET A 413 -11.93 27.70 35.14
CA MET A 413 -11.91 28.10 33.72
C MET A 413 -11.66 29.61 33.56
N ASN A 414 -10.85 29.97 32.57
CA ASN A 414 -10.66 31.36 32.14
C ASN A 414 -11.37 31.57 30.79
N ASP A 415 -12.37 32.46 30.72
CA ASP A 415 -13.23 32.68 29.53
C ASP A 415 -12.52 33.39 28.34
N SER A 416 -11.22 33.66 28.46
CA SER A 416 -10.46 34.41 27.46
C SER A 416 -9.93 33.47 26.35
N VAL A 417 -10.26 33.77 25.09
CA VAL A 417 -9.69 33.05 23.92
C VAL A 417 -8.19 33.34 23.85
N GLU A 418 -7.36 32.29 23.92
CA GLU A 418 -5.90 32.45 23.89
C GLU A 418 -5.35 32.50 22.47
N SER A 419 -5.84 31.61 21.62
CA SER A 419 -5.39 31.51 20.23
C SER A 419 -6.52 30.98 19.34
N LYS A 420 -6.23 30.92 18.04
CA LYS A 420 -7.15 30.44 17.00
C LYS A 420 -6.42 29.38 16.22
N CYS A 421 -7.04 28.21 16.08
CA CYS A 421 -6.53 27.11 15.27
C CYS A 421 -7.41 26.96 14.03
N TYR A 422 -6.79 26.74 12.87
CA TYR A 422 -7.52 26.46 11.64
C TYR A 422 -7.45 24.96 11.35
N LEU A 423 -8.60 24.35 11.08
CA LEU A 423 -8.67 22.95 10.67
C LEU A 423 -9.57 22.79 9.43
N PRO A 424 -9.30 21.80 8.57
CA PRO A 424 -10.21 21.45 7.48
C PRO A 424 -11.63 21.19 7.98
N LYS A 425 -12.63 21.80 7.33
CA LYS A 425 -14.04 21.70 7.72
C LYS A 425 -14.55 20.26 7.78
N GLU A 426 -14.02 19.38 6.94
CA GLU A 426 -14.40 17.96 6.90
C GLU A 426 -13.97 17.19 8.17
N TRP A 427 -12.94 17.67 8.88
CA TRP A 427 -12.39 17.03 10.08
C TRP A 427 -13.27 17.29 11.30
N VAL A 428 -13.83 18.48 11.39
CA VAL A 428 -14.74 18.91 12.48
C VAL A 428 -16.22 18.76 12.13
N ARG A 429 -16.52 17.88 11.16
CA ARG A 429 -17.88 17.47 10.76
C ARG A 429 -18.83 18.61 10.34
N ALA A 430 -18.30 19.73 9.83
CA ALA A 430 -19.08 20.92 9.50
C ALA A 430 -19.97 21.45 10.65
N SER A 431 -19.70 21.07 11.90
CA SER A 431 -20.38 21.62 13.06
C SER A 431 -19.97 23.09 13.22
N LYS A 432 -20.94 23.97 13.42
CA LYS A 432 -20.70 25.42 13.52
C LYS A 432 -20.16 25.84 14.90
N ASP A 433 -20.29 24.97 15.90
CA ASP A 433 -20.00 25.29 17.30
C ASP A 433 -18.98 24.31 17.89
N VAL A 434 -17.71 24.46 17.47
CA VAL A 434 -16.56 23.69 17.99
C VAL A 434 -15.56 24.61 18.67
N PHE A 435 -14.84 24.08 19.65
CA PHE A 435 -13.75 24.77 20.35
C PHE A 435 -12.67 23.78 20.79
N ILE A 436 -11.47 24.28 21.09
CA ILE A 436 -10.32 23.46 21.47
C ILE A 436 -9.93 23.76 22.91
N LEU A 437 -9.58 22.71 23.65
CA LEU A 437 -9.15 22.79 25.05
C LEU A 437 -7.80 22.09 25.20
N LYS A 438 -6.83 22.77 25.82
CA LYS A 438 -5.55 22.16 26.15
C LYS A 438 -5.67 21.31 27.42
N ILE A 439 -5.16 20.08 27.35
CA ILE A 439 -5.22 19.10 28.42
C ILE A 439 -4.07 19.30 29.40
N LYS A 440 -4.42 19.29 30.69
CA LYS A 440 -3.48 19.34 31.82
C LYS A 440 -3.72 18.15 32.75
N GLY A 441 -2.77 17.25 32.88
CA GLY A 441 -2.86 16.01 33.65
C GLY A 441 -3.08 14.75 32.81
N ASP A 442 -3.18 13.60 33.47
CA ASP A 442 -3.09 12.27 32.86
C ASP A 442 -4.30 11.36 33.15
N SER A 443 -5.42 11.87 33.71
CA SER A 443 -6.58 11.00 34.01
C SER A 443 -7.22 10.35 32.80
N MET A 444 -6.86 10.74 31.58
CA MET A 444 -7.41 10.19 30.33
C MET A 444 -6.36 9.42 29.51
N VAL A 445 -5.21 9.06 30.13
CA VAL A 445 -4.07 8.41 29.45
C VAL A 445 -4.44 7.07 28.79
N ASN A 446 -5.35 6.27 29.37
CA ASN A 446 -5.79 5.00 28.76
C ASN A 446 -6.68 5.21 27.52
N LYS A 447 -7.12 6.45 27.25
CA LYS A 447 -7.74 6.87 25.98
C LYS A 447 -6.76 7.53 25.01
N ASN A 448 -5.45 7.47 25.30
CA ASN A 448 -4.40 8.12 24.53
C ASN A 448 -4.52 9.66 24.51
N ILE A 449 -5.12 10.25 25.54
CA ILE A 449 -5.19 11.69 25.77
C ILE A 449 -4.18 12.02 26.87
N ASN A 450 -3.09 12.68 26.51
CA ASN A 450 -1.96 12.95 27.38
C ASN A 450 -1.95 14.42 27.83
N ASP A 451 -1.19 14.69 28.89
CA ASP A 451 -0.85 16.06 29.29
C ASP A 451 -0.21 16.82 28.11
N GLY A 452 -0.70 18.03 27.85
CA GLY A 452 -0.25 18.88 26.75
C GLY A 452 -0.96 18.68 25.41
N ASP A 453 -1.78 17.63 25.25
CA ASP A 453 -2.59 17.45 24.04
C ASP A 453 -3.71 18.51 23.95
N HIS A 454 -4.27 18.73 22.75
CA HIS A 454 -5.41 19.63 22.55
C HIS A 454 -6.65 18.86 22.10
N VAL A 455 -7.76 18.95 22.83
CA VAL A 455 -8.99 18.22 22.52
C VAL A 455 -9.98 19.14 21.83
N VAL A 456 -10.50 18.70 20.69
CA VAL A 456 -11.54 19.40 19.92
C VAL A 456 -12.90 18.97 20.43
N ILE A 457 -13.64 19.90 21.02
CA ILE A 457 -14.97 19.70 21.59
C ILE A 457 -16.04 20.23 20.65
N ASN A 458 -17.05 19.40 20.38
CA ASN A 458 -18.29 19.81 19.76
C ASN A 458 -19.29 20.23 20.83
N LYS A 459 -19.76 21.48 20.78
CA LYS A 459 -20.67 22.04 21.79
C LYS A 459 -22.02 21.35 21.72
N GLN A 460 -22.34 20.57 22.73
CA GLN A 460 -23.62 19.85 22.83
C GLN A 460 -23.97 19.54 24.28
N LYS A 461 -25.26 19.62 24.62
CA LYS A 461 -25.76 19.46 25.99
C LYS A 461 -26.03 18.01 26.41
N TYR A 462 -26.21 17.11 25.45
CA TYR A 462 -26.69 15.74 25.69
C TYR A 462 -25.69 14.74 25.09
N PRO A 463 -24.72 14.23 25.88
CA PRO A 463 -23.81 13.18 25.44
C PRO A 463 -24.47 11.80 25.50
N GLN A 464 -23.88 10.84 24.81
CA GLN A 464 -24.21 9.43 24.89
C GLN A 464 -23.33 8.71 25.92
N ALA A 465 -23.80 7.56 26.41
CA ALA A 465 -23.00 6.72 27.30
C ALA A 465 -21.69 6.31 26.59
N LYS A 466 -20.58 6.43 27.31
CA LYS A 466 -19.18 6.24 26.87
C LYS A 466 -18.59 7.37 26.03
N ASP A 467 -19.30 8.48 25.82
CA ASP A 467 -18.70 9.67 25.22
C ASP A 467 -17.66 10.28 26.15
N ILE A 468 -16.59 10.82 25.56
CA ILE A 468 -15.63 11.66 26.29
C ILE A 468 -16.21 13.08 26.31
N VAL A 469 -16.46 13.62 27.49
CA VAL A 469 -17.16 14.89 27.71
C VAL A 469 -16.26 15.90 28.40
N ALA A 470 -16.34 17.14 27.96
CA ALA A 470 -15.90 18.29 28.74
C ALA A 470 -17.06 18.70 29.64
N VAL A 471 -16.85 18.65 30.96
CA VAL A 471 -17.87 18.96 31.98
C VAL A 471 -17.31 20.03 32.89
N GLU A 472 -18.12 21.06 33.13
CA GLU A 472 -17.90 22.07 34.15
C GLU A 472 -18.63 21.65 35.43
N ILE A 473 -17.92 21.60 36.55
CA ILE A 473 -18.45 21.27 37.87
C ILE A 473 -18.02 22.43 38.78
N GLU A 474 -18.98 23.16 39.35
CA GLU A 474 -18.70 24.25 40.30
C GLU A 474 -17.72 25.33 39.79
N GLY A 475 -17.75 25.63 38.48
CA GLY A 475 -16.88 26.63 37.84
C GLY A 475 -15.55 26.07 37.33
N GLU A 476 -15.34 24.76 37.46
CA GLU A 476 -14.11 24.09 37.10
C GLU A 476 -14.33 23.03 36.02
N ALA A 477 -13.53 23.05 34.96
CA ALA A 477 -13.72 22.13 33.84
C ALA A 477 -12.81 20.90 33.92
N THR A 478 -13.35 19.74 33.55
CA THR A 478 -12.64 18.47 33.45
C THR A 478 -13.05 17.65 32.22
N LEU A 479 -12.16 16.77 31.76
CA LEU A 479 -12.43 15.79 30.72
C LEU A 479 -12.61 14.40 31.35
N LYS A 480 -13.75 13.74 31.08
CA LYS A 480 -14.09 12.41 31.63
C LYS A 480 -14.92 11.58 30.65
N THR A 481 -14.99 10.27 30.86
CA THR A 481 -15.92 9.38 30.15
C THR A 481 -17.29 9.43 30.83
N PHE A 482 -18.33 9.78 30.07
CA PHE A 482 -19.71 9.89 30.55
C PHE A 482 -20.41 8.54 30.65
N SER A 483 -21.11 8.28 31.75
CA SER A 483 -22.05 7.16 31.86
C SER A 483 -23.22 7.50 32.77
N ILE A 484 -24.33 6.77 32.60
CA ILE A 484 -25.54 6.93 33.42
C ILE A 484 -25.82 5.59 34.09
N LYS A 485 -26.02 5.62 35.41
CA LYS A 485 -26.45 4.46 36.19
C LYS A 485 -27.69 4.84 37.01
N GLY A 486 -28.86 4.39 36.57
CA GLY A 486 -30.13 4.79 37.19
C GLY A 486 -30.40 6.28 37.00
N ARG A 487 -30.36 7.05 38.10
CA ARG A 487 -30.54 8.52 38.10
C ARG A 487 -29.22 9.29 38.29
N GLU A 488 -28.11 8.58 38.48
CA GLU A 488 -26.81 9.17 38.74
C GLU A 488 -26.00 9.31 37.44
N VAL A 489 -25.33 10.45 37.30
CA VAL A 489 -24.32 10.67 36.25
C VAL A 489 -22.96 10.30 36.84
N ILE A 490 -22.26 9.40 36.15
CA ILE A 490 -20.92 8.95 36.53
C ILE A 490 -19.94 9.44 35.48
N LEU A 491 -18.94 10.22 35.93
CA LEU A 491 -17.85 10.73 35.13
C LEU A 491 -16.57 9.97 35.49
N SER A 492 -16.21 9.01 34.67
CA SER A 492 -15.07 8.14 34.94
C SER A 492 -13.79 8.70 34.34
N PRO A 493 -12.67 8.71 35.08
CA PRO A 493 -11.35 8.82 34.48
C PRO A 493 -11.04 7.55 33.68
N GLU A 494 -10.07 7.66 32.79
CA GLU A 494 -9.49 6.57 32.04
C GLU A 494 -8.00 6.45 32.44
N ASN A 495 -7.79 6.33 33.75
CA ASN A 495 -6.52 6.12 34.43
C ASN A 495 -6.84 5.52 35.80
N ASP A 496 -6.25 4.38 36.12
CA ASP A 496 -6.55 3.61 37.34
C ASP A 496 -6.12 4.32 38.63
N ALA A 497 -5.30 5.38 38.52
CA ALA A 497 -4.88 6.20 39.66
C ALA A 497 -5.96 7.18 40.16
N TYR A 498 -7.09 7.32 39.46
CA TYR A 498 -8.13 8.29 39.76
C TYR A 498 -9.50 7.63 39.97
N GLU A 499 -10.29 8.18 40.90
CA GLU A 499 -11.64 7.67 41.17
C GLU A 499 -12.71 8.34 40.29
N PRO A 500 -13.80 7.63 39.93
CA PRO A 500 -14.95 8.21 39.24
C PRO A 500 -15.65 9.30 40.05
N ILE A 501 -16.06 10.38 39.38
CA ILE A 501 -16.87 11.44 39.98
C ILE A 501 -18.35 11.06 39.81
N ILE A 502 -19.06 10.91 40.91
CA ILE A 502 -20.50 10.66 40.92
C ILE A 502 -21.21 11.99 41.20
N LEU A 503 -22.07 12.38 40.27
CA LEU A 503 -22.91 13.58 40.39
C LEU A 503 -24.28 13.14 40.90
N ASP A 504 -24.49 13.34 42.19
CA ASP A 504 -25.81 13.29 42.81
C ASP A 504 -26.57 14.59 42.50
N GLY A 505 -27.90 14.57 42.63
CA GLY A 505 -28.76 15.70 42.22
C GLY A 505 -28.54 17.03 42.96
N ASN A 506 -27.52 17.12 43.83
CA ASN A 506 -27.18 18.29 44.63
C ASN A 506 -25.99 19.09 44.08
N LYS A 507 -25.18 18.53 43.17
CA LYS A 507 -24.03 19.23 42.57
C LYS A 507 -24.41 19.93 41.28
N GLN A 508 -24.04 21.21 41.16
CA GLN A 508 -24.26 21.98 39.93
C GLN A 508 -23.16 21.63 38.92
N PHE A 509 -23.58 21.08 37.78
CA PHE A 509 -22.67 20.77 36.67
C PHE A 509 -23.31 21.16 35.32
N SER A 510 -22.45 21.40 34.33
CA SER A 510 -22.84 21.72 32.96
C SER A 510 -21.99 20.93 31.98
N ILE A 511 -22.63 20.33 30.98
CA ILE A 511 -21.93 19.63 29.90
C ILE A 511 -21.58 20.68 28.84
N LEU A 512 -20.28 20.93 28.68
CA LEU A 512 -19.76 21.92 27.73
C LEU A 512 -19.77 21.35 26.30
N GLY A 513 -19.50 20.05 26.16
CA GLY A 513 -19.60 19.35 24.89
C GLY A 513 -18.95 17.97 24.90
N VAL A 514 -18.90 17.35 23.72
CA VAL A 514 -18.29 16.03 23.51
C VAL A 514 -17.03 16.15 22.67
N ALA A 515 -15.99 15.41 23.06
CA ALA A 515 -14.74 15.33 22.34
C ALA A 515 -14.93 14.60 21.00
N VAL A 516 -14.66 15.33 19.92
CA VAL A 516 -14.75 14.82 18.55
C VAL A 516 -13.38 14.67 17.88
N GLY A 517 -12.37 15.34 18.40
CA GLY A 517 -11.00 15.26 17.89
C GLY A 517 -9.94 15.45 18.97
N LEU A 518 -8.71 15.03 18.68
CA LEU A 518 -7.53 15.19 19.53
C LEU A 518 -6.36 15.63 18.64
N ILE A 519 -5.72 16.74 18.98
CA ILE A 519 -4.53 17.24 18.30
C ILE A 519 -3.31 16.95 19.18
N LYS A 520 -2.32 16.28 18.60
CA LYS A 520 -0.99 16.07 19.20
C LYS A 520 0.03 16.94 18.47
N GLY A 521 0.78 17.75 19.22
CA GLY A 521 1.74 18.73 18.69
C GLY A 521 1.41 20.17 19.10
N THR A 522 2.16 21.13 18.58
CA THR A 522 2.05 22.56 18.88
C THR A 522 1.15 23.25 17.85
N ILE A 523 0.04 23.87 18.28
CA ILE A 523 -0.93 24.55 17.39
C ILE A 523 -1.05 26.04 17.64
#